data_AF-A0A8S8YG64-F1
#
_entry.id   AF-A0A8S8YG64-F1
#
_cell.length_a   1.000
_cell.length_b   1.000
_cell.length_c   1.000
_cell.angle_alpha   90.00
_cell.angle_beta   90.00
_cell.angle_gamma   90.00
#
_symmetry.space_group_name_H-M   'P 1'
#
loop_
_entity.id
_entity.type
_entity.pdbx_description
1 polymer ?
#
loop_
_entity_poly.entity_id
_entity_poly.type
_entity_poly.pdbx_seq_one_letter_code
_entity_poly.pdbx_strand_id
1 'polypeptide(L)' 'MKKPDCDSIEGLSPAISIDQKQGSHNPRSTVATVTEMMDYMRLLWARVGLPHCPECGREVSRRTVQEIVEMSCGALRDME' A
#
# COMPACT_ATOMS: atom_id res chain seq x y z
N MET A 1 -7.64 -3.72 -32.64
CA MET A 1 -7.97 -2.41 -33.21
C MET A 1 -7.30 -2.32 -34.58
N LYS A 2 -8.08 -2.15 -35.65
CA LYS A 2 -7.53 -2.03 -37.01
C LYS A 2 -6.95 -0.62 -37.14
N LYS A 3 -5.72 -0.49 -37.66
CA LYS A 3 -5.11 0.82 -37.87
C LYS A 3 -6.01 1.63 -38.83
N PRO A 4 -6.34 2.89 -38.53
CA PRO A 4 -7.11 3.73 -39.44
C PRO A 4 -6.32 3.96 -40.74
N ASP A 5 -7.03 4.06 -41.85
CA ASP A 5 -6.48 4.36 -43.17
C ASP A 5 -6.32 5.88 -43.29
N CYS A 6 -5.10 6.38 -43.08
CA CYS A 6 -4.77 7.80 -43.12
C CYS A 6 -3.32 8.02 -43.56
N ASP A 7 -3.09 9.04 -44.40
CA ASP A 7 -1.77 9.36 -44.96
C ASP A 7 -0.84 10.04 -43.94
N SER A 8 -1.36 10.98 -43.14
CA SER A 8 -0.64 11.55 -42.00
C SER A 8 -1.61 12.06 -40.94
N ILE A 9 -1.14 12.12 -39.69
CA ILE A 9 -1.85 12.82 -38.62
C ILE A 9 -0.84 13.68 -37.87
N GLU A 10 -1.05 14.99 -37.89
CA GLU A 10 -0.21 15.98 -37.22
C GLU A 10 -1.05 16.77 -36.20
N GLY A 11 -0.42 17.20 -35.09
CA GLY A 11 -1.07 18.06 -34.10
C GLY A 11 -2.05 17.36 -33.13
N LEU A 12 -2.01 16.04 -33.00
CA LEU A 12 -2.83 15.36 -32.00
C LEU A 12 -2.33 15.64 -30.58
N SER A 13 -3.28 15.99 -29.71
CA SER A 13 -3.07 15.96 -28.27
C SER A 13 -3.02 14.51 -27.77
N PRO A 14 -2.38 14.23 -26.62
CA PRO A 14 -2.40 12.90 -26.02
C PRO A 14 -3.83 12.36 -25.90
N ALA A 15 -4.08 11.18 -26.47
CA ALA A 15 -5.39 10.55 -26.49
C ALA A 15 -5.40 9.31 -25.58
N ILE A 16 -6.51 9.09 -24.87
CA ILE A 16 -6.75 7.91 -24.02
C ILE A 16 -7.98 7.19 -24.55
N SER A 17 -7.86 5.89 -24.85
CA SER A 17 -9.02 5.05 -25.19
C SER A 17 -9.60 4.41 -23.94
N ILE A 18 -10.93 4.42 -23.81
CA ILE A 18 -11.66 3.77 -22.73
C ILE A 18 -12.53 2.68 -23.35
N ASP A 19 -12.07 1.44 -23.26
CA ASP A 19 -12.72 0.26 -23.82
C ASP A 19 -12.89 -0.81 -22.75
N GLN A 20 -13.87 -1.70 -22.92
CA GLN A 20 -14.02 -2.88 -22.07
C GLN A 20 -13.03 -3.97 -22.48
N LYS A 21 -11.76 -3.82 -22.10
CA LYS A 21 -10.79 -4.94 -22.12
C LYS A 21 -10.98 -5.78 -20.87
N GLN A 22 -10.82 -7.11 -20.98
CA GLN A 22 -10.79 -7.98 -19.80
C GLN A 22 -9.75 -7.45 -18.82
N GLY A 23 -10.15 -7.28 -17.56
CA GLY A 23 -9.34 -6.63 -16.53
C GLY A 23 -8.00 -7.33 -16.31
N SER A 24 -7.01 -6.58 -15.83
CA SER A 24 -5.73 -7.12 -15.39
C SER A 24 -5.93 -8.30 -14.43
N HIS A 25 -5.46 -9.49 -14.80
CA HIS A 25 -5.64 -10.74 -14.05
C HIS A 25 -4.67 -10.90 -12.86
N ASN A 26 -4.24 -9.81 -12.22
CA ASN A 26 -3.46 -9.95 -10.99
C ASN A 26 -4.42 -10.29 -9.82
N PRO A 27 -4.29 -11.46 -9.18
CA PRO A 27 -5.17 -11.86 -8.08
C PRO A 27 -5.08 -10.95 -6.85
N ARG A 28 -4.05 -10.10 -6.75
CA ARG A 28 -3.93 -9.09 -5.68
C ARG A 28 -4.59 -7.76 -6.03
N SER A 29 -5.02 -7.57 -7.27
CA SER A 29 -5.71 -6.35 -7.68
C SER A 29 -7.13 -6.35 -7.11
N THR A 30 -7.47 -5.24 -6.47
CA THR A 30 -8.82 -4.94 -5.98
C THR A 30 -9.33 -3.68 -6.66
N VAL A 31 -10.62 -3.36 -6.52
CA VAL A 31 -11.17 -2.09 -7.01
C VAL A 31 -10.37 -0.91 -6.45
N ALA A 32 -10.04 -0.95 -5.16
CA ALA A 32 -9.31 0.13 -4.48
C ALA A 32 -7.88 0.33 -5.01
N THR A 33 -7.21 -0.71 -5.52
CA THR A 33 -5.88 -0.57 -6.13
C THR A 33 -5.96 -0.10 -7.58
N VAL A 34 -7.05 -0.41 -8.30
CA VAL A 34 -7.24 0.06 -9.68
C VAL A 34 -7.65 1.53 -9.72
N THR A 35 -8.40 2.00 -8.73
CA THR A 35 -8.81 3.41 -8.60
C THR A 35 -7.81 4.27 -7.84
N GLU A 36 -6.66 3.72 -7.43
CA GLU A 36 -5.64 4.37 -6.59
C GLU A 36 -6.13 4.84 -5.21
N MET A 37 -7.38 4.53 -4.84
CA MET A 37 -7.95 4.83 -3.52
C MET A 37 -7.13 4.20 -2.39
N MET A 38 -6.58 3.00 -2.60
CA MET A 38 -5.74 2.31 -1.63
C MET A 38 -4.52 3.15 -1.24
N ASP A 39 -3.97 3.96 -2.14
CA ASP A 39 -2.79 4.78 -1.83
C ASP A 39 -3.15 5.94 -0.91
N TYR A 40 -4.30 6.57 -1.12
CA TYR A 40 -4.84 7.57 -0.20
C TYR A 40 -5.18 6.96 1.16
N MET A 41 -5.78 5.77 1.18
CA MET A 41 -6.05 5.06 2.42
C MET A 41 -4.74 4.78 3.17
N ARG A 42 -3.70 4.25 2.50
CA ARG A 42 -2.40 4.01 3.15
C ARG A 42 -1.82 5.28 3.78
N LEU A 43 -1.92 6.43 3.11
CA LEU A 43 -1.50 7.71 3.70
C LEU A 43 -2.35 8.13 4.90
N LEU A 44 -3.67 7.92 4.85
CA LEU A 44 -4.58 8.24 5.93
C LEU A 44 -4.24 7.42 7.19
N TRP A 45 -4.15 6.10 7.07
CA TRP A 45 -3.83 5.22 8.20
C TRP A 45 -2.40 5.42 8.70
N ALA A 46 -1.43 5.72 7.84
CA ALA A 46 -0.07 6.03 8.28
C ALA A 46 0.03 7.33 9.09
N ARG A 47 -0.85 8.31 8.81
CA ARG A 47 -0.83 9.62 9.50
C ARG A 47 -1.72 9.67 10.74
N VAL A 48 -2.87 9.01 10.72
CA VAL A 48 -3.91 9.12 11.76
C VAL A 48 -4.11 7.81 12.52
N GLY A 49 -3.68 6.67 11.96
CA GLY A 49 -3.85 5.37 12.59
C GLY A 49 -3.01 5.22 13.85
N LEU A 50 -3.63 4.73 14.91
CA LEU A 50 -2.94 4.32 16.14
C LEU A 50 -2.55 2.84 16.01
N PRO A 51 -1.26 2.48 15.97
CA PRO A 51 -0.82 1.10 15.85
C PRO A 51 -1.13 0.32 17.13
N HIS A 52 -1.64 -0.91 16.99
CA HIS A 52 -1.95 -1.80 18.12
C HIS A 52 -1.27 -3.16 17.90
N CYS A 53 -0.86 -3.80 18.99
CA CYS A 53 -0.29 -5.14 18.94
C CYS A 53 -1.38 -6.17 18.57
N PRO A 54 -1.16 -7.05 17.59
CA PRO A 54 -2.19 -8.01 17.16
C PRO A 54 -2.46 -9.12 18.19
N GLU A 55 -1.53 -9.42 19.08
CA GLU A 55 -1.70 -10.48 20.10
C GLU A 55 -2.39 -9.97 21.37
N CYS A 56 -2.01 -8.79 21.86
CA CYS A 56 -2.50 -8.27 23.14
C CYS A 56 -3.39 -7.02 23.02
N GLY A 57 -3.55 -6.44 21.84
CA GLY A 57 -4.41 -5.28 21.61
C GLY A 57 -3.93 -3.97 22.23
N ARG A 58 -2.74 -3.92 22.85
CA ARG A 58 -2.18 -2.69 23.42
C ARG A 58 -1.67 -1.74 22.34
N GLU A 59 -1.84 -0.45 22.56
CA GLU A 59 -1.28 0.59 21.69
C GLU A 59 0.25 0.52 21.66
N VAL A 60 0.82 0.64 20.47
CA VAL A 60 2.27 0.60 20.26
C VAL A 60 2.83 2.00 20.42
N SER A 61 3.69 2.18 21.42
CA SER A 61 4.43 3.41 21.67
C SER A 61 5.89 3.30 21.25
N ARG A 62 6.56 4.46 21.12
CA ARG A 62 8.01 4.49 20.92
C ARG A 62 8.71 3.94 22.16
N ARG A 63 9.75 3.13 21.92
CA ARG A 63 10.62 2.59 22.97
C ARG A 63 12.02 3.17 22.82
N THR A 64 12.65 3.42 23.94
CA THR A 64 14.06 3.80 24.03
C THR A 64 14.95 2.58 23.83
N VAL A 65 16.22 2.83 23.50
CA VAL A 65 17.20 1.75 23.36
C VAL A 65 17.35 0.97 24.67
N GLN A 66 17.39 1.68 25.80
CA GLN A 66 17.49 1.09 27.13
C GLN A 66 16.31 0.17 27.43
N GLU A 67 15.07 0.58 27.16
CA GLU A 67 13.89 -0.28 27.36
C GLU A 67 13.92 -1.54 26.50
N ILE A 68 14.50 -1.47 25.29
CA ILE A 68 14.67 -2.63 24.41
C ILE A 68 15.73 -3.58 24.97
N VAL A 69 16.86 -3.05 25.45
CA VAL A 69 17.92 -3.85 26.08
C VAL A 69 17.41 -4.51 27.37
N GLU A 70 16.72 -3.77 28.22
CA GLU A 70 16.13 -4.28 29.47
C GLU A 70 15.17 -5.45 29.19
N MET A 71 14.27 -5.29 28.23
CA MET A 71 13.34 -6.35 27.82
C MET A 71 14.08 -7.58 27.29
N SER A 72 15.14 -7.38 26.50
CA SER A 72 15.87 -8.47 25.84
C SER A 72 16.79 -9.22 26.81
N CYS A 73 17.49 -8.49 27.69
CA CYS A 73 18.42 -9.06 28.66
C CYS A 73 17.73 -9.51 29.95
N GLY A 74 16.64 -8.86 30.36
CA GLY A 74 15.82 -9.29 31.49
C GLY A 74 15.18 -10.66 31.24
N ALA A 75 14.64 -10.88 30.03
CA ALA A 75 14.11 -12.18 29.63
C ALA A 75 15.15 -13.31 29.64
N LEU A 76 16.44 -12.99 29.46
CA LEU A 76 17.53 -13.97 29.55
C LEU A 76 17.91 -14.30 31.00
N ARG A 77 17.68 -13.39 31.95
CA ARG A 77 17.97 -13.59 33.38
C ARG A 77 16.90 -14.39 34.09
N ASP A 78 15.65 -14.33 33.64
CA ASP A 78 14.54 -15.13 34.18
C ASP A 78 14.55 -16.60 33.67
N MET A 79 15.54 -16.97 32.83
CA MET A 79 15.76 -18.33 32.34
C MET A 79 16.86 -19.10 33.08
N GLU A 80 17.49 -18.49 34.10
CA GLU A 80 18.40 -19.14 35.06
C GLU A 80 17.70 -19.38 36.41
#